data_AF-F9WEC1-F1
#
_entry.id   AF-F9WEC1-F1
#
_cell.length_a   1.000
_cell.length_b   1.000
_cell.length_c   1.000
_cell.angle_alpha   90.00
_cell.angle_beta   90.00
_cell.angle_gamma   90.00
#
_symmetry.space_group_name_H-M   'P 1'
#
loop_
_entity.id
_entity.type
_entity.pdbx_description
1 polymer ?
#
loop_
_entity_poly.entity_id
_entity_poly.type
_entity_poly.pdbx_seq_one_letter_code
_entity_poly.pdbx_strand_id
1 'polypeptide(L)'
;MGCVPLATSHLLQRLRSLSKSQQYASKHAFESDCADLVTMWTNLPRMSGTEMGADLLELISMWPDFVTYGVAYVVSNDVLSCIRPLLEAVLASNAATLASSTEALFHYVIAANAGCIEELANTLADIVTQRTLALTSLMPPLDLMQEVQFVIDLLEEYQFPTHDRDSTHHGDSSQPSTHYSTAGVLRAYVGLVERSATVFIQEVAFPSYCNMHCFPAPTCVLVRGVHPAIYFCFSTMLSLIHGHRRSTKITDERPCRQVVAQVWIWGCQAIISVVKRGPSASIQEQIVRDTMHYVLFARMFRDFIGERYFISVSKSLVELLGVVALHTPDAKVSEAGSEEVPNFENGIWGVAPLSEMELFQLTDNSRGDGAKGLICGDTARGLFLPWSDAFIRASNADAARKVPHEWRSTCFARLP
;
A
#
# COMPACT_ATOMS: atom_id res chain seq x y z
N MET A 1 50.20 6.68 15.08
CA MET A 1 50.02 5.24 14.82
C MET A 1 48.67 4.86 15.39
N GLY A 2 47.62 4.91 14.57
CA GLY A 2 46.31 4.41 14.97
C GLY A 2 46.27 2.92 14.67
N CYS A 3 46.12 2.08 15.68
CA CYS A 3 45.93 0.65 15.47
C CYS A 3 44.68 0.44 14.61
N VAL A 4 44.83 -0.33 13.55
CA VAL A 4 43.74 -0.99 12.83
C VAL A 4 42.82 -1.64 13.88
N PRO A 5 41.50 -1.41 13.87
CA PRO A 5 40.61 -2.38 14.48
C PRO A 5 40.83 -3.65 13.66
N LEU A 6 41.57 -4.62 14.21
CA LEU A 6 41.96 -5.88 13.56
C LEU A 6 40.81 -6.54 12.76
N ALA A 7 39.55 -6.28 13.13
CA ALA A 7 38.37 -6.69 12.41
C ALA A 7 38.34 -6.27 10.91
N THR A 8 38.65 -5.02 10.54
CA THR A 8 38.32 -4.51 9.19
C THR A 8 39.22 -5.06 8.07
N SER A 9 40.53 -5.15 8.31
CA SER A 9 41.47 -5.72 7.32
C SER A 9 41.29 -7.24 7.17
N HIS A 10 40.93 -7.94 8.25
CA HIS A 10 40.55 -9.36 8.20
C HIS A 10 39.24 -9.60 7.42
N LEU A 11 38.25 -8.69 7.53
CA LEU A 11 37.02 -8.73 6.75
C LEU A 11 37.29 -8.54 5.25
N LEU A 12 38.15 -7.58 4.89
CA LEU A 12 38.55 -7.32 3.50
C LEU A 12 39.23 -8.55 2.86
N GLN A 13 40.15 -9.21 3.58
CA GLN A 13 40.80 -10.43 3.10
C GLN A 13 39.81 -11.59 2.88
N ARG A 14 38.80 -11.72 3.75
CA ARG A 14 37.72 -12.70 3.59
C ARG A 14 36.91 -12.42 2.33
N LEU A 15 36.44 -11.19 2.16
CA LEU A 15 35.62 -10.76 1.02
C LEU A 15 36.37 -10.87 -0.32
N ARG A 16 37.70 -10.68 -0.32
CA ARG A 16 38.56 -10.88 -1.49
C ARG A 16 38.61 -12.34 -1.97
N SER A 17 38.53 -13.30 -1.06
CA SER A 17 38.51 -14.71 -1.43
C SER A 17 37.19 -15.08 -2.13
N LEU A 18 36.10 -14.38 -1.78
CA LEU A 18 34.75 -14.59 -2.32
C LEU A 18 34.54 -13.94 -3.69
N SER A 19 35.09 -12.75 -3.94
CA SER A 19 35.03 -12.09 -5.26
C SER A 19 35.66 -12.95 -6.37
N LYS A 20 36.51 -13.91 -6.01
CA LYS A 20 37.11 -14.90 -6.92
C LYS A 20 36.25 -16.16 -7.13
N SER A 21 35.33 -16.45 -6.21
CA SER A 21 34.54 -17.69 -6.23
C SER A 21 33.27 -17.61 -7.08
N GLN A 22 32.81 -16.40 -7.41
CA GLN A 22 31.65 -16.08 -8.26
C GLN A 22 30.31 -16.75 -7.87
N GLN A 23 30.24 -17.46 -6.74
CA GLN A 23 29.05 -18.19 -6.30
C GLN A 23 28.91 -18.15 -4.78
N TYR A 24 27.75 -17.72 -4.30
CA TYR A 24 27.40 -17.80 -2.88
C TYR A 24 26.80 -19.17 -2.56
N ALA A 25 27.34 -19.83 -1.54
CA ALA A 25 26.91 -21.16 -1.11
C ALA A 25 25.51 -21.16 -0.45
N SER A 26 25.06 -20.02 0.07
CA SER A 26 23.73 -19.87 0.70
C SER A 26 23.31 -18.41 0.76
N LYS A 27 22.01 -18.18 0.96
CA LYS A 27 21.44 -16.84 1.21
C LYS A 27 22.07 -16.16 2.43
N HIS A 28 22.26 -16.90 3.52
CA HIS A 28 22.89 -16.37 4.73
C HIS A 28 24.34 -15.92 4.47
N ALA A 29 25.09 -16.65 3.63
CA ALA A 29 26.45 -16.24 3.27
C ALA A 29 26.43 -14.91 2.52
N PHE A 30 25.55 -14.78 1.53
CA PHE A 30 25.35 -13.52 0.80
C PHE A 30 24.95 -12.35 1.70
N GLU A 31 23.97 -12.56 2.58
CA GLU A 31 23.51 -11.55 3.56
C GLU A 31 24.63 -11.10 4.50
N SER A 32 25.44 -12.05 4.99
CA SER A 32 26.59 -11.76 5.84
C SER A 32 27.61 -10.89 5.11
N ASP A 33 27.94 -11.25 3.86
CA ASP A 33 28.95 -10.51 3.07
C ASP A 33 28.46 -9.08 2.74
N CYS A 34 27.17 -8.92 2.41
CA CYS A 34 26.55 -7.59 2.27
C CYS A 34 26.66 -6.76 3.56
N ALA A 35 26.37 -7.35 4.72
CA ALA A 35 26.45 -6.66 6.01
C ALA A 35 27.90 -6.27 6.38
N ASP A 36 28.87 -7.12 6.05
CA ASP A 36 30.29 -6.80 6.22
C ASP A 36 30.69 -5.62 5.32
N LEU A 37 30.21 -5.59 4.08
CA LEU A 37 30.46 -4.49 3.15
C LEU A 37 29.82 -3.18 3.59
N VAL A 38 28.60 -3.21 4.13
CA VAL A 38 27.99 -2.05 4.80
C VAL A 38 28.95 -1.53 5.88
N THR A 39 29.40 -2.43 6.75
CA THR A 39 30.31 -2.09 7.86
C THR A 39 31.62 -1.48 7.37
N MET A 40 32.17 -1.97 6.26
CA MET A 40 33.40 -1.40 5.68
C MET A 40 33.16 -0.03 5.07
N TRP A 41 32.09 0.16 4.29
CA TRP A 41 31.75 1.45 3.69
C TRP A 41 31.47 2.52 4.73
N THR A 42 30.89 2.16 5.87
CA THR A 42 30.59 3.10 6.96
C THR A 42 31.81 3.46 7.82
N ASN A 43 32.78 2.55 7.98
CA ASN A 43 33.83 2.70 9.00
C ASN A 43 35.26 2.91 8.46
N LEU A 44 35.52 2.75 7.16
CA LEU A 44 36.86 2.95 6.60
C LEU A 44 37.22 4.46 6.49
N PRO A 45 38.30 4.94 7.14
CA PRO A 45 38.69 6.33 7.07
C PRO A 45 39.28 6.71 5.72
N ARG A 46 38.98 7.94 5.26
CA ARG A 46 39.23 8.41 3.88
C ARG A 46 40.64 8.97 3.60
N MET A 47 41.61 8.78 4.50
CA MET A 47 42.95 9.36 4.35
C MET A 47 43.92 8.43 3.61
N SER A 48 44.37 8.86 2.43
CA SER A 48 45.42 8.20 1.65
C SER A 48 46.78 8.25 2.37
N GLY A 49 47.58 7.19 2.26
CA GLY A 49 48.91 7.10 2.88
C GLY A 49 48.96 6.42 4.27
N THR A 50 47.84 5.85 4.72
CA THR A 50 47.76 4.97 5.90
C THR A 50 47.40 3.55 5.46
N GLU A 51 47.66 2.51 6.28
CA GLU A 51 47.21 1.13 5.99
C GLU A 51 45.69 1.08 5.72
N MET A 52 44.91 1.89 6.44
CA MET A 52 43.46 2.03 6.22
C MET A 52 43.09 2.69 4.88
N GLY A 53 43.96 3.54 4.33
CA GLY A 53 43.81 4.09 2.98
C GLY A 53 44.10 3.08 1.88
N ALA A 54 44.95 2.07 2.16
CA ALA A 54 45.18 0.96 1.24
C ALA A 54 43.98 0.00 1.21
N ASP A 55 43.40 -0.31 2.38
CA ASP A 55 42.17 -1.11 2.48
C ASP A 55 40.99 -0.45 1.74
N LEU A 56 40.87 0.88 1.80
CA LEU A 56 39.86 1.63 1.04
C LEU A 56 40.07 1.52 -0.49
N LEU A 57 41.31 1.66 -0.96
CA LEU A 57 41.63 1.49 -2.39
C LEU A 57 41.32 0.06 -2.87
N GLU A 58 41.59 -0.93 -2.03
CA GLU A 58 41.26 -2.32 -2.33
C GLU A 58 39.74 -2.53 -2.36
N LEU A 59 38.98 -1.99 -1.40
CA LEU A 59 37.52 -2.01 -1.41
C LEU A 59 36.94 -1.37 -2.69
N ILE A 60 37.44 -0.20 -3.08
CA ILE A 60 37.04 0.50 -4.31
C ILE A 60 37.32 -0.38 -5.54
N SER A 61 38.48 -1.04 -5.57
CA SER A 61 38.87 -1.88 -6.70
C SER A 61 38.01 -3.15 -6.86
N MET A 62 37.58 -3.76 -5.74
CA MET A 62 36.79 -4.99 -5.76
C MET A 62 35.28 -4.75 -5.90
N TRP A 63 34.82 -3.51 -5.66
CA TRP A 63 33.41 -3.19 -5.59
C TRP A 63 32.62 -3.48 -6.88
N PRO A 64 33.09 -3.10 -8.09
CA PRO A 64 32.37 -3.40 -9.31
C PRO A 64 32.10 -4.90 -9.51
N ASP A 65 33.13 -5.73 -9.26
CA ASP A 65 33.01 -7.18 -9.35
C ASP A 65 32.00 -7.71 -8.32
N PHE A 66 32.08 -7.27 -7.06
CA PHE A 66 31.13 -7.65 -6.02
C PHE A 66 29.69 -7.35 -6.43
N VAL A 67 29.45 -6.13 -6.93
CA VAL A 67 28.13 -5.69 -7.35
C VAL A 67 27.61 -6.53 -8.51
N THR A 68 28.41 -6.76 -9.54
CA THR A 68 28.02 -7.60 -10.69
C THR A 68 27.65 -9.01 -10.26
N TYR A 69 28.46 -9.66 -9.41
CA TYR A 69 28.14 -11.00 -8.90
C TYR A 69 26.96 -11.01 -7.94
N GLY A 70 26.81 -9.94 -7.13
CA GLY A 70 25.68 -9.76 -6.24
C GLY A 70 24.36 -9.67 -7.01
N VAL A 71 24.31 -8.87 -8.07
CA VAL A 71 23.12 -8.77 -8.94
C VAL A 71 22.82 -10.12 -9.60
N ALA A 72 23.83 -10.78 -10.19
CA ALA A 72 23.65 -12.10 -10.78
C ALA A 72 23.11 -13.13 -9.78
N TYR A 73 23.58 -13.09 -8.52
CA TYR A 73 23.06 -13.94 -7.46
C TYR A 73 21.60 -13.63 -7.11
N VAL A 74 21.26 -12.35 -6.92
CA VAL A 74 19.89 -11.91 -6.61
C VAL A 74 18.93 -12.33 -7.73
N VAL A 75 19.29 -12.09 -8.99
CA VAL A 75 18.47 -12.42 -10.17
C VAL A 75 18.29 -13.93 -10.35
N SER A 76 19.33 -14.73 -10.06
CA SER A 76 19.28 -16.20 -10.20
C SER A 76 18.54 -16.90 -9.06
N ASN A 77 18.22 -16.18 -7.98
CA ASN A 77 17.52 -16.69 -6.81
C ASN A 77 16.19 -15.94 -6.60
N ASP A 78 15.64 -15.96 -5.39
CA ASP A 78 14.44 -15.20 -5.08
C ASP A 78 14.78 -13.72 -4.85
N VAL A 79 14.63 -12.92 -5.91
CA VAL A 79 14.93 -11.48 -5.95
C VAL A 79 14.36 -10.75 -4.76
N LEU A 80 13.07 -10.91 -4.45
CA LEU A 80 12.41 -10.17 -3.36
C LEU A 80 13.05 -10.45 -2.00
N SER A 81 13.51 -11.68 -1.81
CA SER A 81 14.09 -12.11 -0.56
C SER A 81 15.58 -11.74 -0.43
N CYS A 82 16.29 -11.50 -1.54
CA CYS A 82 17.73 -11.28 -1.59
C CYS A 82 18.14 -9.85 -1.98
N ILE A 83 17.23 -9.06 -2.54
CA ILE A 83 17.53 -7.71 -3.07
C ILE A 83 17.92 -6.72 -1.97
N ARG A 84 17.29 -6.82 -0.80
CA ARG A 84 17.47 -5.88 0.31
C ARG A 84 18.93 -5.78 0.80
N PRO A 85 19.60 -6.88 1.20
CA PRO A 85 21.00 -6.84 1.65
C PRO A 85 21.93 -6.15 0.65
N LEU A 86 21.73 -6.40 -0.65
CA LEU A 86 22.52 -5.78 -1.71
C LEU A 86 22.26 -4.28 -1.83
N LEU A 87 20.98 -3.86 -1.79
CA LEU A 87 20.61 -2.45 -1.81
C LEU A 87 21.15 -1.70 -0.59
N GLU A 88 21.11 -2.28 0.61
CA GLU A 88 21.68 -1.67 1.82
C GLU A 88 23.21 -1.48 1.67
N ALA A 89 23.92 -2.44 1.10
CA ALA A 89 25.36 -2.31 0.81
C ALA A 89 25.64 -1.21 -0.24
N VAL A 90 24.80 -1.11 -1.28
CA VAL A 90 24.89 -0.07 -2.31
C VAL A 90 24.59 1.32 -1.75
N LEU A 91 23.61 1.45 -0.85
CA LEU A 91 23.30 2.70 -0.15
C LEU A 91 24.46 3.15 0.74
N ALA A 92 25.05 2.23 1.52
CA ALA A 92 26.22 2.54 2.34
C ALA A 92 27.41 2.99 1.48
N SER A 93 27.64 2.32 0.35
CA SER A 93 28.64 2.74 -0.64
C SER A 93 28.34 4.14 -1.18
N ASN A 94 27.10 4.40 -1.62
CA ASN A 94 26.67 5.69 -2.15
C ASN A 94 26.89 6.82 -1.14
N ALA A 95 26.45 6.64 0.11
CA ALA A 95 26.69 7.59 1.19
C ALA A 95 28.19 7.85 1.44
N ALA A 96 29.02 6.79 1.38
CA ALA A 96 30.47 6.92 1.51
C ALA A 96 31.11 7.72 0.37
N THR A 97 30.62 7.54 -0.87
CA THR A 97 31.08 8.30 -2.04
C THR A 97 30.68 9.77 -1.98
N LEU A 98 29.43 10.08 -1.60
CA LEU A 98 28.89 11.45 -1.56
C LEU A 98 29.58 12.34 -0.53
N ALA A 99 29.98 11.77 0.60
CA ALA A 99 30.67 12.54 1.64
C ALA A 99 32.19 12.69 1.36
N SER A 100 32.71 12.15 0.25
CA SER A 100 34.11 12.27 -0.15
C SER A 100 34.36 13.50 -1.03
N SER A 101 35.47 14.20 -0.82
CA SER A 101 35.92 15.31 -1.68
C SER A 101 36.65 14.87 -2.95
N THR A 102 36.84 13.56 -3.14
CA THR A 102 37.68 12.99 -4.23
C THR A 102 36.84 12.16 -5.21
N GLU A 103 35.92 12.80 -5.92
CA GLU A 103 34.96 12.16 -6.84
C GLU A 103 35.65 11.27 -7.91
N ALA A 104 36.81 11.69 -8.41
CA ALA A 104 37.57 10.95 -9.41
C ALA A 104 38.00 9.54 -8.95
N LEU A 105 38.19 9.33 -7.64
CA LEU A 105 38.56 8.02 -7.09
C LEU A 105 37.37 7.06 -7.07
N PHE A 106 36.15 7.59 -6.95
CA PHE A 106 34.93 6.81 -6.78
C PHE A 106 34.10 6.65 -8.05
N HIS A 107 34.57 7.16 -9.20
CA HIS A 107 33.84 7.09 -10.47
C HIS A 107 33.39 5.66 -10.83
N TYR A 108 34.26 4.65 -10.64
CA TYR A 108 33.92 3.25 -10.89
C TYR A 108 32.88 2.69 -9.90
N VAL A 109 32.89 3.17 -8.66
CA VAL A 109 31.92 2.79 -7.62
C VAL A 109 30.55 3.38 -7.92
N ILE A 110 30.51 4.67 -8.29
CA ILE A 110 29.28 5.37 -8.68
C ILE A 110 28.64 4.69 -9.91
N ALA A 111 29.45 4.36 -10.93
CA ALA A 111 28.97 3.67 -12.11
C ALA A 111 28.44 2.26 -11.80
N ALA A 112 29.14 1.49 -10.95
CA ALA A 112 28.69 0.17 -10.53
C ALA A 112 27.38 0.24 -9.72
N ASN A 113 27.26 1.20 -8.80
CA ASN A 113 26.03 1.41 -8.03
C ASN A 113 24.85 1.76 -8.93
N ALA A 114 25.03 2.68 -9.89
CA ALA A 114 23.97 3.03 -10.82
C ALA A 114 23.50 1.85 -11.68
N GLY A 115 24.44 1.07 -12.23
CA GLY A 115 24.11 -0.13 -13.02
C GLY A 115 23.39 -1.21 -12.19
N CYS A 116 23.83 -1.41 -10.95
CA CYS A 116 23.18 -2.32 -9.99
C CYS A 116 21.72 -1.94 -9.76
N ILE A 117 21.49 -0.67 -9.43
CA ILE A 117 20.15 -0.19 -9.12
C ILE A 117 19.23 -0.30 -10.35
N GLU A 118 19.72 0.07 -11.53
CA GLU A 118 18.95 -0.04 -12.77
C GLU A 118 18.55 -1.50 -13.07
N GLU A 119 19.49 -2.43 -12.99
CA GLU A 119 19.24 -3.86 -13.26
C GLU A 119 18.27 -4.47 -12.25
N LEU A 120 18.46 -4.18 -10.95
CA LEU A 120 17.59 -4.68 -9.89
C LEU A 120 16.18 -4.07 -9.97
N ALA A 121 16.07 -2.77 -10.27
CA ALA A 121 14.78 -2.11 -10.42
C ALA A 121 14.00 -2.65 -11.62
N ASN A 122 14.65 -2.83 -12.77
CA ASN A 122 14.02 -3.42 -13.95
C ASN A 122 13.57 -4.86 -13.68
N THR A 123 14.45 -5.69 -13.11
CA THR A 123 14.13 -7.07 -12.77
C THR A 123 12.97 -7.16 -11.77
N LEU A 124 12.96 -6.33 -10.73
CA LEU A 124 11.88 -6.27 -9.76
C LEU A 124 10.56 -5.86 -10.42
N ALA A 125 10.57 -4.83 -11.27
CA ALA A 125 9.39 -4.37 -11.98
C ALA A 125 8.79 -5.49 -12.85
N ASP A 126 9.62 -6.26 -13.55
CA ASP A 126 9.19 -7.40 -14.35
C ASP A 126 8.59 -8.52 -13.49
N ILE A 127 9.24 -8.89 -12.39
CA ILE A 127 8.73 -9.91 -11.45
C ILE A 127 7.38 -9.48 -10.87
N VAL A 128 7.26 -8.23 -10.41
CA VAL A 128 6.01 -7.70 -9.86
C VAL A 128 4.92 -7.68 -10.92
N THR A 129 5.25 -7.27 -12.15
CA THR A 129 4.29 -7.27 -13.27
C THR A 129 3.81 -8.68 -13.60
N GLN A 130 4.71 -9.66 -13.68
CA GLN A 130 4.35 -11.06 -13.93
C GLN A 130 3.48 -11.64 -12.81
N ARG A 131 3.84 -11.40 -11.54
CA ARG A 131 3.02 -11.82 -10.39
C ARG A 131 1.65 -11.13 -10.38
N THR A 132 1.58 -9.86 -10.79
CA THR A 132 0.33 -9.12 -10.93
C THR A 132 -0.58 -9.75 -11.99
N LEU A 133 -0.03 -10.09 -13.16
CA LEU A 133 -0.78 -10.73 -14.24
C LEU A 133 -1.29 -12.13 -13.86
N ALA A 134 -0.51 -12.86 -13.06
CA ALA A 134 -0.89 -14.18 -12.53
C ALA A 134 -1.84 -14.13 -11.32
N LEU A 135 -2.12 -12.94 -10.78
CA LEU A 135 -2.93 -12.79 -9.56
C LEU A 135 -4.40 -13.13 -9.85
N THR A 136 -4.85 -14.23 -9.21
CA THR A 136 -6.22 -14.74 -9.24
C THR A 136 -6.86 -14.80 -7.85
N SER A 137 -6.07 -14.60 -6.79
CA SER A 137 -6.55 -14.63 -5.41
C SER A 137 -7.41 -13.40 -5.09
N LEU A 138 -8.53 -13.63 -4.41
CA LEU A 138 -9.35 -12.57 -3.81
C LEU A 138 -8.65 -11.85 -2.66
N MET A 139 -7.72 -12.53 -2.00
CA MET A 139 -6.91 -11.94 -0.94
C MET A 139 -5.66 -11.30 -1.54
N PRO A 140 -5.43 -9.99 -1.29
CA PRO A 140 -4.23 -9.28 -1.70
C PRO A 140 -2.97 -9.96 -1.15
N PRO A 141 -1.89 -10.07 -1.94
CA PRO A 141 -0.63 -10.64 -1.48
C PRO A 141 0.15 -9.62 -0.63
N LEU A 142 -0.33 -9.33 0.59
CA LEU A 142 0.19 -8.26 1.44
C LEU A 142 1.69 -8.41 1.77
N ASP A 143 2.17 -9.64 1.95
CA ASP A 143 3.59 -9.93 2.20
C ASP A 143 4.46 -9.44 1.03
N LEU A 144 4.09 -9.80 -0.20
CA LEU A 144 4.74 -9.34 -1.43
C LEU A 144 4.70 -7.82 -1.55
N MET A 145 3.54 -7.21 -1.28
CA MET A 145 3.40 -5.76 -1.38
C MET A 145 4.28 -5.04 -0.35
N GLN A 146 4.40 -5.57 0.87
CA GLN A 146 5.32 -5.04 1.87
C GLN A 146 6.79 -5.14 1.42
N GLU A 147 7.20 -6.29 0.87
CA GLU A 147 8.55 -6.47 0.34
C GLU A 147 8.87 -5.47 -0.78
N VAL A 148 7.95 -5.29 -1.73
CA VAL A 148 8.12 -4.33 -2.83
C VAL A 148 8.13 -2.88 -2.33
N GLN A 149 7.23 -2.53 -1.40
CA GLN A 149 7.20 -1.19 -0.80
C GLN A 149 8.50 -0.87 -0.06
N PHE A 150 9.05 -1.84 0.67
CA PHE A 150 10.33 -1.68 1.35
C PHE A 150 11.47 -1.41 0.36
N VAL A 151 11.49 -2.13 -0.77
CA VAL A 151 12.49 -1.88 -1.82
C VAL A 151 12.30 -0.51 -2.46
N ILE A 152 11.06 -0.07 -2.70
CA ILE A 152 10.77 1.29 -3.17
C ILE A 152 11.36 2.32 -2.22
N ASP A 153 11.18 2.16 -0.90
CA ASP A 153 11.70 3.08 0.10
C ASP A 153 13.26 3.16 0.03
N LEU A 154 13.95 2.01 -0.15
CA LEU A 154 15.42 1.98 -0.33
C LEU A 154 15.87 2.64 -1.64
N LEU A 155 15.13 2.45 -2.73
CA LEU A 155 15.43 3.09 -4.01
C LEU A 155 15.22 4.61 -3.95
N GLU A 156 14.17 5.06 -3.26
CA GLU A 156 13.94 6.49 -3.00
C GLU A 156 15.07 7.09 -2.15
N GLU A 157 15.55 6.37 -1.12
CA GLU A 157 16.71 6.78 -0.32
C GLU A 157 17.98 6.93 -1.15
N TYR A 158 18.21 6.05 -2.13
CA TYR A 158 19.36 6.19 -3.02
C TYR A 158 19.23 7.43 -3.92
N GLN A 159 18.03 7.71 -4.45
CA GLN A 159 17.79 8.88 -5.31
C GLN A 159 17.85 10.20 -4.55
N PHE A 160 17.39 10.20 -3.31
CA PHE A 160 17.35 11.35 -2.42
C PHE A 160 18.02 10.98 -1.10
N PRO A 161 19.36 10.81 -1.08
CA PRO A 161 20.08 10.53 0.15
C PRO A 161 19.74 11.64 1.13
N THR A 162 19.19 11.30 2.29
CA THR A 162 18.74 12.29 3.28
C THR A 162 19.88 13.27 3.58
N HIS A 163 19.70 14.53 3.15
CA HIS A 163 20.44 15.65 3.68
C HIS A 163 20.05 15.80 5.14
N ASP A 164 20.88 15.26 6.04
CA ASP A 164 20.70 15.51 7.46
C ASP A 164 21.03 17.00 7.73
N ARG A 165 19.97 17.72 8.13
CA ARG A 165 19.91 18.81 9.11
C ARG A 165 21.22 19.62 9.33
N ASP A 166 21.23 20.85 8.79
CA ASP A 166 22.06 22.02 9.16
C ASP A 166 22.84 22.71 8.01
N SER A 167 22.30 22.76 6.80
CA SER A 167 22.83 23.68 5.78
C SER A 167 21.73 24.45 5.04
N THR A 168 21.29 25.53 5.70
CA THR A 168 20.98 26.77 4.98
C THR A 168 22.25 27.26 4.27
N HIS A 169 22.55 26.73 3.09
CA HIS A 169 23.37 27.44 2.12
C HIS A 169 22.94 27.07 0.70
N HIS A 170 22.29 28.04 0.06
CA HIS A 170 22.27 28.16 -1.38
C HIS A 170 23.70 28.10 -1.90
N GLY A 171 24.01 27.04 -2.64
CA GLY A 171 25.24 26.91 -3.41
C GLY A 171 24.95 25.94 -4.53
N ASP A 172 25.05 26.43 -5.77
CA ASP A 172 25.01 25.65 -6.99
C ASP A 172 25.92 24.42 -6.87
N SER A 173 25.33 23.27 -6.54
CA SER A 173 25.96 21.98 -6.70
C SER A 173 25.32 21.34 -7.92
N SER A 174 25.92 21.63 -9.07
CA SER A 174 25.79 20.81 -10.28
C SER A 174 26.41 19.44 -10.02
N GLN A 175 25.77 18.61 -9.20
CA GLN A 175 26.03 17.18 -9.23
C GLN A 175 25.36 16.63 -10.51
N PRO A 176 26.04 15.78 -11.29
CA PRO A 176 25.38 15.08 -12.37
C PRO A 176 24.30 14.21 -11.74
N SER A 177 23.05 14.59 -11.94
CA SER A 177 21.92 13.78 -11.53
C SER A 177 21.92 12.52 -12.38
N THR A 178 22.51 11.45 -11.87
CA THR A 178 22.25 10.09 -12.32
C THR A 178 20.83 9.72 -11.90
N HIS A 179 19.85 10.40 -12.51
CA HIS A 179 18.44 10.06 -12.42
C HIS A 179 18.23 8.73 -13.15
N TYR A 180 18.42 7.62 -12.44
CA TYR A 180 17.82 6.36 -12.86
C TYR A 180 16.34 6.38 -12.42
N SER A 181 15.47 5.79 -13.22
CA SER A 181 14.02 5.91 -13.06
C SER A 181 13.45 4.79 -12.21
N THR A 182 13.04 5.10 -10.98
CA THR A 182 12.19 4.23 -10.13
C THR A 182 10.76 4.11 -10.65
N ALA A 183 10.41 4.85 -11.71
CA ALA A 183 9.05 4.88 -12.25
C ALA A 183 8.56 3.51 -12.73
N GLY A 184 9.47 2.62 -13.17
CA GLY A 184 9.13 1.26 -13.56
C GLY A 184 8.61 0.43 -12.38
N VAL A 185 9.35 0.40 -11.27
CA VAL A 185 8.97 -0.32 -10.04
C VAL A 185 7.72 0.28 -9.42
N LEU A 186 7.63 1.61 -9.34
CA LEU A 186 6.44 2.31 -8.84
C LEU A 186 5.19 1.97 -9.68
N ARG A 187 5.31 1.96 -11.00
CA ARG A 187 4.21 1.57 -11.89
C ARG A 187 3.81 0.12 -11.70
N ALA A 188 4.77 -0.80 -11.55
CA ALA A 188 4.49 -2.20 -11.30
C ALA A 188 3.78 -2.40 -9.94
N TYR A 189 4.22 -1.69 -8.89
CA TYR A 189 3.59 -1.71 -7.57
C TYR A 189 2.16 -1.16 -7.60
N VAL A 190 1.95 0.00 -8.25
CA VAL A 190 0.61 0.56 -8.44
C VAL A 190 -0.28 -0.42 -9.20
N GLY A 191 0.24 -1.06 -10.25
CA GLY A 191 -0.47 -2.12 -10.97
C GLY A 191 -0.87 -3.30 -10.08
N LEU A 192 0.00 -3.70 -9.15
CA LEU A 192 -0.30 -4.76 -8.16
C LEU A 192 -1.42 -4.35 -7.19
N VAL A 193 -1.37 -3.11 -6.68
CA VAL A 193 -2.43 -2.54 -5.82
C VAL A 193 -3.75 -2.51 -6.58
N GLU A 194 -3.73 -1.97 -7.80
CA GLU A 194 -4.91 -1.85 -8.67
C GLU A 194 -5.50 -3.20 -9.01
N ARG A 195 -4.68 -4.19 -9.39
CA ARG A 195 -5.15 -5.54 -9.69
C ARG A 195 -5.76 -6.21 -8.46
N SER A 196 -5.15 -6.04 -7.28
CA SER A 196 -5.66 -6.60 -6.03
C SER A 196 -7.04 -6.03 -5.69
N ALA A 197 -7.23 -4.71 -5.84
CA ALA A 197 -8.52 -4.07 -5.66
C ALA A 197 -9.53 -4.47 -6.76
N THR A 198 -9.06 -4.60 -8.01
CA THR A 198 -9.90 -4.97 -9.17
C THR A 198 -10.46 -6.38 -9.03
N VAL A 199 -9.63 -7.37 -8.68
CA VAL A 199 -10.08 -8.75 -8.45
C VAL A 199 -11.15 -8.78 -7.36
N PHE A 200 -10.92 -8.04 -6.27
CA PHE A 200 -11.90 -7.91 -5.20
C PHE A 200 -13.22 -7.27 -5.68
N ILE A 201 -13.17 -6.25 -6.53
CA ILE A 201 -14.38 -5.58 -7.01
C ILE A 201 -15.14 -6.40 -8.03
N GLN A 202 -14.43 -7.00 -8.99
CA GLN A 202 -15.01 -7.77 -10.07
C GLN A 202 -15.64 -9.08 -9.56
N GLU A 203 -14.97 -9.77 -8.63
CA GLU A 203 -15.38 -11.10 -8.18
C GLU A 203 -16.29 -11.06 -6.94
N VAL A 204 -16.16 -10.03 -6.10
CA VAL A 204 -16.75 -10.00 -4.74
C VAL A 204 -17.69 -8.81 -4.57
N ALA A 205 -17.23 -7.58 -4.74
CA ALA A 205 -17.99 -6.39 -4.30
C ALA A 205 -18.98 -5.84 -5.34
N PHE A 206 -18.82 -6.08 -6.65
CA PHE A 206 -19.66 -5.46 -7.69
C PHE A 206 -19.84 -6.28 -8.98
N PRO A 207 -19.95 -7.64 -8.98
CA PRO A 207 -20.19 -8.37 -10.22
C PRO A 207 -21.45 -7.90 -10.98
N SER A 208 -22.49 -7.48 -10.25
CA SER A 208 -23.74 -6.93 -10.82
C SER A 208 -23.58 -5.57 -11.50
N TYR A 209 -22.63 -4.73 -11.07
CA TYR A 209 -22.38 -3.39 -11.61
C TYR A 209 -21.24 -3.39 -12.65
N CYS A 210 -20.30 -4.34 -12.58
CA CYS A 210 -19.18 -4.48 -13.52
C CYS A 210 -19.54 -5.31 -14.77
N ASN A 211 -20.40 -6.33 -14.66
CA ASN A 211 -20.76 -7.22 -15.79
C ASN A 211 -22.02 -6.76 -16.56
N MET A 212 -22.24 -5.45 -16.70
CA MET A 212 -23.42 -4.87 -17.37
C MET A 212 -23.41 -4.95 -18.91
N HIS A 213 -22.82 -5.99 -19.50
CA HIS A 213 -23.31 -6.49 -20.79
C HIS A 213 -24.61 -7.29 -20.63
N CYS A 214 -24.99 -7.61 -19.39
CA CYS A 214 -26.24 -8.24 -19.04
C CYS A 214 -27.06 -7.30 -18.14
N PHE A 215 -27.98 -6.53 -18.71
CA PHE A 215 -29.09 -5.97 -17.95
C PHE A 215 -29.87 -7.11 -17.26
N PRO A 216 -30.51 -6.83 -16.12
CA PRO A 216 -30.26 -7.50 -14.85
C PRO A 216 -30.75 -8.95 -14.82
N ALA A 217 -30.01 -9.82 -14.12
CA ALA A 217 -30.63 -10.99 -13.52
C ALA A 217 -31.77 -10.48 -12.58
N PRO A 218 -33.04 -10.87 -12.80
CA PRO A 218 -34.21 -10.31 -12.10
C PRO A 218 -34.31 -10.59 -10.59
N THR A 219 -33.27 -11.05 -9.92
CA THR A 219 -33.38 -11.69 -8.59
C THR A 219 -32.15 -11.48 -7.71
N CYS A 220 -31.53 -10.31 -7.71
CA CYS A 220 -30.60 -10.00 -6.61
C CYS A 220 -31.44 -9.81 -5.34
N VAL A 221 -31.39 -10.80 -4.43
CA VAL A 221 -32.08 -10.72 -3.14
C VAL A 221 -31.42 -9.62 -2.32
N LEU A 222 -32.11 -8.50 -2.17
CA LEU A 222 -31.64 -7.38 -1.36
C LEU A 222 -31.55 -7.80 0.11
N VAL A 223 -30.45 -7.47 0.76
CA VAL A 223 -30.28 -7.69 2.21
C VAL A 223 -30.69 -6.39 2.88
N ARG A 224 -31.82 -6.41 3.62
CA ARG A 224 -32.37 -5.20 4.26
C ARG A 224 -32.51 -4.01 3.29
N GLY A 225 -32.90 -4.30 2.04
CA GLY A 225 -33.08 -3.29 1.00
C GLY A 225 -31.78 -2.79 0.35
N VAL A 226 -30.60 -3.26 0.75
CA VAL A 226 -29.31 -2.84 0.19
C VAL A 226 -28.71 -3.96 -0.64
N HIS A 227 -27.94 -3.60 -1.66
CA HIS A 227 -27.28 -4.58 -2.49
C HIS A 227 -26.26 -5.38 -1.66
N PRO A 228 -26.33 -6.73 -1.63
CA PRO A 228 -25.51 -7.57 -0.75
C PRO A 228 -24.02 -7.32 -0.90
N ALA A 229 -23.61 -6.94 -2.11
CA ALA A 229 -22.22 -6.71 -2.44
C ALA A 229 -21.59 -5.50 -1.71
N ILE A 230 -22.39 -4.51 -1.28
CA ILE A 230 -21.92 -3.42 -0.41
C ILE A 230 -21.53 -3.94 0.98
N TYR A 231 -22.37 -4.82 1.57
CA TYR A 231 -22.08 -5.44 2.86
C TYR A 231 -20.97 -6.49 2.77
N PHE A 232 -20.88 -7.20 1.66
CA PHE A 232 -19.81 -8.16 1.42
C PHE A 232 -18.46 -7.47 1.21
N CYS A 233 -18.45 -6.34 0.50
CA CYS A 233 -17.31 -5.43 0.40
C CYS A 233 -16.83 -5.03 1.80
N PHE A 234 -17.73 -4.48 2.61
CA PHE A 234 -17.45 -4.05 3.98
C PHE A 234 -16.88 -5.19 4.86
N SER A 235 -17.55 -6.34 4.91
CA SER A 235 -17.17 -7.46 5.78
C SER A 235 -15.85 -8.11 5.35
N THR A 236 -15.58 -8.16 4.05
CA THR A 236 -14.31 -8.70 3.57
C THR A 236 -13.16 -7.71 3.79
N MET A 237 -13.41 -6.39 3.74
CA MET A 237 -12.42 -5.40 4.17
C MET A 237 -12.10 -5.53 5.66
N LEU A 238 -13.09 -5.73 6.53
CA LEU A 238 -12.83 -6.05 7.94
C LEU A 238 -11.98 -7.32 8.08
N SER A 239 -12.27 -8.35 7.30
CA SER A 239 -11.52 -9.61 7.32
C SER A 239 -10.07 -9.42 6.84
N LEU A 240 -9.84 -8.57 5.84
CA LEU A 240 -8.51 -8.21 5.35
C LEU A 240 -7.71 -7.47 6.41
N ILE A 241 -8.30 -6.45 7.04
CA ILE A 241 -7.68 -5.68 8.13
C ILE A 241 -7.31 -6.61 9.29
N HIS A 242 -8.22 -7.53 9.61
CA HIS A 242 -8.02 -8.51 10.67
C HIS A 242 -6.90 -9.52 10.37
N GLY A 243 -6.92 -10.10 9.17
CA GLY A 243 -5.90 -11.03 8.72
C GLY A 243 -4.52 -10.39 8.71
N HIS A 244 -4.45 -9.13 8.29
CA HIS A 244 -3.24 -8.31 8.38
C HIS A 244 -2.76 -8.17 9.83
N ARG A 245 -3.62 -7.68 10.74
CA ARG A 245 -3.26 -7.41 12.14
C ARG A 245 -2.85 -8.64 12.95
N ARG A 246 -3.35 -9.82 12.59
CA ARG A 246 -2.97 -11.09 13.23
C ARG A 246 -1.72 -11.73 12.63
N SER A 247 -1.28 -11.28 11.47
CA SER A 247 -0.10 -11.84 10.83
C SER A 247 1.16 -11.34 11.54
N THR A 248 1.95 -12.25 12.10
CA THR A 248 3.28 -11.91 12.63
C THR A 248 4.28 -11.56 11.54
N LYS A 249 3.92 -11.77 10.26
CA LYS A 249 4.79 -11.53 9.11
C LYS A 249 4.63 -10.13 8.51
N ILE A 250 3.49 -9.48 8.75
CA ILE A 250 3.22 -8.15 8.19
C ILE A 250 3.42 -7.14 9.31
N THR A 251 4.37 -6.23 9.09
CA THR A 251 4.77 -5.20 10.07
C THR A 251 4.46 -3.79 9.57
N ASP A 252 4.12 -3.65 8.30
CA ASP A 252 3.75 -2.39 7.67
C ASP A 252 2.28 -2.42 7.21
N GLU A 253 1.48 -1.47 7.70
CA GLU A 253 0.06 -1.38 7.34
C GLU A 253 -0.19 -0.66 5.99
N ARG A 254 0.81 0.05 5.44
CA ARG A 254 0.65 0.85 4.21
C ARG A 254 0.06 0.05 3.04
N PRO A 255 0.51 -1.18 2.72
CA PRO A 255 -0.08 -1.96 1.63
C PRO A 255 -1.55 -2.28 1.85
N CYS A 256 -1.93 -2.67 3.07
CA CYS A 256 -3.32 -2.98 3.41
C CYS A 256 -4.19 -1.72 3.26
N ARG A 257 -3.72 -0.58 3.77
CA ARG A 257 -4.42 0.72 3.67
C ARG A 257 -4.58 1.17 2.21
N GLN A 258 -3.56 0.99 1.38
CA GLN A 258 -3.61 1.30 -0.05
C GLN A 258 -4.63 0.45 -0.81
N VAL A 259 -4.67 -0.87 -0.56
CA VAL A 259 -5.66 -1.74 -1.20
C VAL A 259 -7.08 -1.33 -0.77
N VAL A 260 -7.31 -1.11 0.53
CA VAL A 260 -8.63 -0.67 1.03
C VAL A 260 -9.04 0.66 0.39
N ALA A 261 -8.14 1.65 0.35
CA ALA A 261 -8.41 2.92 -0.33
C ALA A 261 -8.78 2.73 -1.80
N GLN A 262 -8.05 1.87 -2.51
CA GLN A 262 -8.29 1.61 -3.93
C GLN A 262 -9.62 0.88 -4.17
N VAL A 263 -10.01 -0.05 -3.28
CA VAL A 263 -11.33 -0.68 -3.30
C VAL A 263 -12.42 0.39 -3.20
N TRP A 264 -12.29 1.35 -2.28
CA TRP A 264 -13.26 2.43 -2.14
C TRP A 264 -13.38 3.29 -3.41
N ILE A 265 -12.25 3.69 -3.99
CA ILE A 265 -12.19 4.50 -5.22
C ILE A 265 -12.85 3.76 -6.39
N TRP A 266 -12.50 2.50 -6.61
CA TRP A 266 -13.00 1.73 -7.74
C TRP A 266 -14.48 1.39 -7.60
N GLY A 267 -14.99 1.12 -6.40
CA GLY A 267 -16.43 0.93 -6.23
C GLY A 267 -17.23 2.21 -6.47
N CYS A 268 -16.68 3.40 -6.19
CA CYS A 268 -17.27 4.67 -6.64
C CYS A 268 -17.39 4.70 -8.16
N GLN A 269 -16.29 4.40 -8.87
CA GLN A 269 -16.25 4.39 -10.33
C GLN A 269 -17.22 3.36 -10.93
N ALA A 270 -17.36 2.19 -10.31
CA ALA A 270 -18.32 1.17 -10.73
C ALA A 270 -19.76 1.69 -10.67
N ILE A 271 -20.18 2.29 -9.54
CA ILE A 271 -21.52 2.85 -9.39
C ILE A 271 -21.73 4.03 -10.35
N ILE A 272 -20.76 4.94 -10.46
CA ILE A 272 -20.77 6.08 -11.41
C ILE A 272 -21.00 5.61 -12.85
N SER A 273 -20.28 4.57 -13.27
CA SER A 273 -20.38 4.01 -14.63
C SER A 273 -21.79 3.51 -14.92
N VAL A 274 -22.44 2.85 -13.95
CA VAL A 274 -23.82 2.38 -14.08
C VAL A 274 -24.80 3.54 -14.18
N VAL A 275 -24.63 4.56 -13.33
CA VAL A 275 -25.48 5.74 -13.30
C VAL A 275 -25.41 6.52 -14.62
N LYS A 276 -24.20 6.75 -15.15
CA LYS A 276 -24.00 7.48 -16.42
C LYS A 276 -24.60 6.77 -17.63
N ARG A 277 -24.83 5.45 -17.56
CA ARG A 277 -25.48 4.67 -18.63
C ARG A 277 -27.01 4.81 -18.66
N GLY A 278 -27.61 5.52 -17.71
CA GLY A 278 -29.06 5.73 -17.65
C GLY A 278 -29.78 4.52 -17.04
N PRO A 279 -29.69 4.31 -15.71
CA PRO A 279 -30.36 3.20 -15.05
C PRO A 279 -31.88 3.28 -15.22
N SER A 280 -32.52 2.11 -15.34
CA SER A 280 -33.99 2.03 -15.36
C SER A 280 -34.58 2.62 -14.07
N ALA A 281 -35.79 3.18 -14.17
CA ALA A 281 -36.48 3.78 -13.02
C ALA A 281 -36.55 2.84 -11.80
N SER A 282 -36.71 1.53 -12.05
CA SER A 282 -36.76 0.49 -11.01
C SER A 282 -35.47 0.29 -10.20
N ILE A 283 -34.32 0.75 -10.70
CA ILE A 283 -33.00 0.55 -10.07
C ILE A 283 -32.45 1.87 -9.51
N GLN A 284 -33.01 3.03 -9.90
CA GLN A 284 -32.56 4.34 -9.44
C GLN A 284 -32.61 4.50 -7.92
N GLU A 285 -33.73 4.13 -7.29
CA GLU A 285 -33.86 4.15 -5.82
C GLU A 285 -32.84 3.24 -5.14
N GLN A 286 -32.57 2.08 -5.73
CA GLN A 286 -31.57 1.14 -5.20
C GLN A 286 -30.16 1.74 -5.26
N ILE A 287 -29.80 2.37 -6.37
CA ILE A 287 -28.49 3.02 -6.55
C ILE A 287 -28.30 4.13 -5.51
N VAL A 288 -29.33 4.93 -5.25
CA VAL A 288 -29.27 5.99 -4.22
C VAL A 288 -28.99 5.36 -2.85
N ARG A 289 -29.74 4.33 -2.48
CA ARG A 289 -29.56 3.64 -1.18
C ARG A 289 -28.18 2.97 -1.05
N ASP A 290 -27.71 2.32 -2.11
CA ASP A 290 -26.38 1.69 -2.17
C ASP A 290 -25.29 2.76 -2.02
N THR A 291 -25.45 3.90 -2.69
CA THR A 291 -24.53 5.05 -2.58
C THR A 291 -24.43 5.56 -1.15
N MET A 292 -25.56 5.73 -0.46
CA MET A 292 -25.57 6.19 0.94
C MET A 292 -24.79 5.23 1.87
N HIS A 293 -25.01 3.91 1.71
CA HIS A 293 -24.29 2.91 2.50
C HIS A 293 -22.81 2.87 2.16
N TYR A 294 -22.48 2.95 0.88
CA TYR A 294 -21.09 2.92 0.43
C TYR A 294 -20.31 4.12 0.98
N VAL A 295 -20.89 5.31 0.91
CA VAL A 295 -20.31 6.53 1.50
C VAL A 295 -20.18 6.38 3.00
N LEU A 296 -21.25 6.00 3.71
CA LEU A 296 -21.23 5.81 5.17
C LEU A 296 -20.07 4.90 5.59
N PHE A 297 -19.96 3.74 4.96
CA PHE A 297 -18.92 2.78 5.31
C PHE A 297 -17.52 3.28 5.00
N ALA A 298 -17.29 3.89 3.83
CA ALA A 298 -16.00 4.50 3.52
C ALA A 298 -15.61 5.56 4.57
N ARG A 299 -16.56 6.41 4.99
CA ARG A 299 -16.35 7.43 6.03
C ARG A 299 -16.04 6.83 7.41
N MET A 300 -16.61 5.66 7.74
CA MET A 300 -16.32 4.94 8.98
C MET A 300 -14.89 4.39 9.04
N PHE A 301 -14.26 4.07 7.89
CA PHE A 301 -12.89 3.52 7.84
C PHE A 301 -11.79 4.58 7.65
N ARG A 302 -12.13 5.87 7.59
CA ARG A 302 -11.16 6.91 7.20
C ARG A 302 -9.88 6.93 8.07
N ASP A 303 -10.00 6.68 9.37
CA ASP A 303 -8.85 6.71 10.29
C ASP A 303 -7.93 5.52 10.06
N PHE A 304 -8.50 4.34 9.79
CA PHE A 304 -7.71 3.17 9.41
C PHE A 304 -6.95 3.40 8.10
N ILE A 305 -7.64 3.92 7.08
CA ILE A 305 -7.03 4.22 5.77
C ILE A 305 -5.91 5.25 5.93
N GLY A 306 -6.11 6.24 6.81
CA GLY A 306 -5.18 7.33 7.04
C GLY A 306 -5.32 8.45 6.02
N GLU A 307 -5.03 9.67 6.47
CA GLU A 307 -5.27 10.92 5.74
C GLU A 307 -4.68 10.91 4.32
N ARG A 308 -3.43 10.43 4.18
CA ARG A 308 -2.69 10.38 2.90
C ARG A 308 -3.49 9.71 1.79
N TYR A 309 -4.12 8.56 2.06
CA TYR A 309 -4.87 7.82 1.05
C TYR A 309 -6.34 8.25 1.01
N PHE A 310 -6.88 8.69 2.15
CA PHE A 310 -8.28 9.06 2.25
C PHE A 310 -8.63 10.34 1.48
N ILE A 311 -7.68 11.24 1.21
CA ILE A 311 -7.90 12.41 0.33
C ILE A 311 -8.45 11.98 -1.03
N SER A 312 -7.83 10.96 -1.66
CA SER A 312 -8.28 10.45 -2.96
C SER A 312 -9.64 9.74 -2.85
N VAL A 313 -9.86 8.99 -1.76
CA VAL A 313 -11.16 8.35 -1.49
C VAL A 313 -12.26 9.41 -1.34
N SER A 314 -12.05 10.46 -0.55
CA SER A 314 -13.01 11.55 -0.33
C SER A 314 -13.40 12.22 -1.64
N LYS A 315 -12.42 12.52 -2.51
CA LYS A 315 -12.68 13.05 -3.86
C LYS A 315 -13.58 12.14 -4.69
N SER A 316 -13.30 10.83 -4.70
CA SER A 316 -14.13 9.86 -5.43
C SER A 316 -15.54 9.72 -4.83
N LEU A 317 -15.70 9.83 -3.51
CA LEU A 317 -17.01 9.83 -2.86
C LEU A 317 -17.82 11.08 -3.20
N VAL A 318 -17.19 12.26 -3.23
CA VAL A 318 -17.83 13.53 -3.66
C VAL A 318 -18.27 13.43 -5.12
N GLU A 319 -17.42 12.89 -6.01
CA GLU A 319 -17.79 12.67 -7.41
C GLU A 319 -18.98 11.71 -7.53
N LEU A 320 -18.95 10.59 -6.80
CA LEU A 320 -20.05 9.63 -6.76
C LEU A 320 -21.37 10.29 -6.36
N LEU A 321 -21.37 11.03 -5.25
CA LEU A 321 -22.56 11.74 -4.74
C LEU A 321 -23.10 12.73 -5.79
N GLY A 322 -22.22 13.53 -6.40
CA GLY A 322 -22.59 14.48 -7.43
C GLY A 322 -23.19 13.81 -8.67
N VAL A 323 -22.57 12.73 -9.17
CA VAL A 323 -23.06 12.00 -10.34
C VAL A 323 -24.41 11.34 -10.06
N VAL A 324 -24.56 10.66 -8.91
CA VAL A 324 -25.82 9.99 -8.53
C VAL A 324 -26.94 11.01 -8.37
N ALA A 325 -26.68 12.14 -7.71
CA ALA A 325 -27.67 13.20 -7.53
C ALA A 325 -28.16 13.79 -8.86
N LEU A 326 -27.27 13.92 -9.86
CA LEU A 326 -27.62 14.46 -11.17
C LEU A 326 -28.48 13.51 -12.04
N HIS A 327 -28.32 12.19 -11.87
CA HIS A 327 -28.85 11.20 -12.83
C HIS A 327 -29.96 10.31 -12.26
N THR A 328 -30.23 10.39 -10.96
CA THR A 328 -31.38 9.72 -10.33
C THR A 328 -32.38 10.81 -9.94
N PRO A 329 -33.49 11.02 -10.65
CA PRO A 329 -34.55 11.93 -10.18
C PRO A 329 -35.24 11.39 -8.92
N ASP A 330 -35.92 12.25 -8.16
CA ASP A 330 -36.69 11.79 -6.99
C ASP A 330 -37.92 11.00 -7.44
N ALA A 331 -38.17 9.88 -6.78
CA ALA A 331 -39.53 9.37 -6.72
C ALA A 331 -40.39 10.45 -6.03
N LYS A 332 -41.52 10.82 -6.65
CA LYS A 332 -42.43 11.83 -6.11
C LYS A 332 -42.67 11.55 -4.62
N VAL A 333 -42.34 12.54 -3.79
CA VAL A 333 -42.42 12.50 -2.33
C VAL A 333 -43.79 11.96 -1.90
N SER A 334 -43.81 10.81 -1.22
CA SER A 334 -44.94 10.45 -0.36
C SER A 334 -44.77 11.24 0.93
N GLU A 335 -45.64 12.21 1.16
CA GLU A 335 -45.77 12.89 2.46
C GLU A 335 -46.18 11.85 3.52
N ALA A 336 -45.20 11.26 4.20
CA ALA A 336 -45.47 10.39 5.34
C ALA A 336 -44.33 10.46 6.35
N GLY A 337 -44.57 11.21 7.43
CA GLY A 337 -43.98 10.96 8.74
C GLY A 337 -42.68 11.71 9.05
N SER A 338 -42.81 12.69 9.94
CA SER A 338 -41.72 13.38 10.64
C SER A 338 -41.02 12.46 11.66
N GLU A 339 -40.34 11.42 11.20
CA GLU A 339 -39.26 10.84 12.00
C GLU A 339 -38.01 11.70 11.79
N GLU A 340 -37.29 12.01 12.88
CA GLU A 340 -36.01 12.72 12.87
C GLU A 340 -34.95 11.89 12.11
N VAL A 341 -35.01 11.90 10.78
CA VAL A 341 -33.95 11.33 9.94
C VAL A 341 -32.74 12.23 10.10
N PRO A 342 -31.56 11.70 10.53
CA PRO A 342 -30.35 12.50 10.62
C PRO A 342 -30.04 13.17 9.28
N ASN A 343 -29.73 14.47 9.29
CA ASN A 343 -29.25 15.18 8.10
C ASN A 343 -28.01 14.45 7.53
N PHE A 344 -27.93 14.34 6.20
CA PHE A 344 -26.83 13.71 5.45
C PHE A 344 -25.44 14.04 6.00
N GLU A 345 -25.19 15.31 6.31
CA GLU A 345 -23.88 15.75 6.81
C GLU A 345 -23.51 15.10 8.14
N ASN A 346 -24.45 14.91 9.07
CA ASN A 346 -24.16 14.33 10.39
C ASN A 346 -24.38 12.80 10.41
N GLY A 347 -25.35 12.33 9.63
CA GLY A 347 -25.76 10.92 9.60
C GLY A 347 -24.90 10.04 8.71
N ILE A 348 -24.24 10.60 7.69
CA ILE A 348 -23.51 9.84 6.67
C ILE A 348 -22.09 10.40 6.49
N TRP A 349 -21.95 11.68 6.15
CA TRP A 349 -20.64 12.24 5.80
C TRP A 349 -19.73 12.45 7.04
N GLY A 350 -20.29 13.04 8.08
CA GLY A 350 -19.63 13.42 9.33
C GLY A 350 -19.66 12.35 10.41
N VAL A 351 -20.05 11.11 10.07
CA VAL A 351 -20.04 9.99 11.02
C VAL A 351 -18.66 9.87 11.66
N ALA A 352 -18.60 9.60 12.97
CA ALA A 352 -17.33 9.36 13.63
C ALA A 352 -16.63 8.14 13.00
N PRO A 353 -15.30 8.16 12.80
CA PRO A 353 -14.58 7.02 12.28
C PRO A 353 -14.56 5.91 13.34
N LEU A 354 -14.48 4.66 12.91
CA LEU A 354 -14.25 3.53 13.81
C LEU A 354 -12.86 3.68 14.43
N SER A 355 -12.83 3.75 15.76
CA SER A 355 -11.58 3.66 16.51
C SER A 355 -10.97 2.28 16.40
N GLU A 356 -9.69 2.19 16.72
CA GLU A 356 -8.94 0.94 16.65
C GLU A 356 -9.56 -0.17 17.52
N MET A 357 -10.00 0.18 18.73
CA MET A 357 -10.69 -0.73 19.66
C MET A 357 -12.02 -1.23 19.11
N GLU A 358 -12.79 -0.37 18.43
CA GLU A 358 -14.04 -0.76 17.81
C GLU A 358 -13.79 -1.75 16.67
N LEU A 359 -12.77 -1.49 15.83
CA LEU A 359 -12.37 -2.43 14.78
C LEU A 359 -12.00 -3.81 15.36
N PHE A 360 -11.24 -3.85 16.45
CA PHE A 360 -10.90 -5.12 17.13
C PHE A 360 -12.13 -5.85 17.67
N GLN A 361 -13.06 -5.14 18.31
CA GLN A 361 -14.28 -5.76 18.84
C GLN A 361 -15.19 -6.31 17.73
N LEU A 362 -15.25 -5.61 16.59
CA LEU A 362 -16.03 -6.05 15.43
C LEU A 362 -15.43 -7.30 14.77
N THR A 363 -14.13 -7.56 14.93
CA THR A 363 -13.43 -8.70 14.32
C THR A 363 -13.23 -9.89 15.27
N ASP A 364 -13.05 -9.67 16.57
CA ASP A 364 -12.85 -10.74 17.58
C ASP A 364 -14.13 -11.49 17.95
N ASN A 365 -15.30 -10.88 17.75
CA ASN A 365 -16.60 -11.54 17.94
C ASN A 365 -16.90 -12.69 16.95
N SER A 366 -15.97 -12.99 16.03
CA SER A 366 -16.06 -14.09 15.06
C SER A 366 -15.52 -15.44 15.56
N ARG A 367 -14.86 -15.48 16.73
CA ARG A 367 -14.39 -16.73 17.35
C ARG A 367 -14.61 -16.68 18.86
N GLY A 368 -15.61 -17.43 19.34
CA GLY A 368 -15.69 -17.75 20.76
C GLY A 368 -14.41 -18.45 21.22
N ASP A 369 -13.72 -17.83 22.18
CA ASP A 369 -13.56 -18.42 23.51
C ASP A 369 -13.12 -17.34 24.51
N GLY A 370 -13.99 -17.06 25.48
CA GLY A 370 -13.60 -16.46 26.77
C GLY A 370 -13.09 -15.02 26.79
N ALA A 371 -13.91 -14.01 26.48
CA ALA A 371 -13.78 -12.68 27.09
C ALA A 371 -15.12 -11.92 27.06
N LYS A 372 -15.57 -11.47 28.24
CA LYS A 372 -16.73 -10.59 28.41
C LYS A 372 -16.44 -9.22 27.77
N GLY A 373 -17.07 -8.90 26.65
CA GLY A 373 -17.07 -7.58 26.05
C GLY A 373 -18.15 -7.48 24.96
N LEU A 374 -19.21 -6.70 25.24
CA LEU A 374 -20.45 -6.51 24.46
C LEU A 374 -21.17 -7.80 24.04
N ILE A 375 -22.10 -8.22 24.89
CA ILE A 375 -23.05 -9.31 24.66
C ILE A 375 -23.95 -8.95 23.45
N CYS A 376 -23.58 -9.41 22.26
CA CYS A 376 -24.49 -9.57 21.13
C CYS A 376 -25.37 -10.80 21.40
N GLY A 377 -26.65 -10.58 21.70
CA GLY A 377 -27.64 -11.66 21.69
C GLY A 377 -27.83 -12.24 20.28
N ASP A 378 -27.89 -13.57 20.20
CA ASP A 378 -28.28 -14.40 19.04
C ASP A 378 -27.33 -14.50 17.83
N THR A 379 -26.03 -14.76 18.06
CA THR A 379 -25.08 -15.15 17.00
C THR A 379 -24.72 -16.65 17.03
N ALA A 380 -25.67 -17.51 16.66
CA ALA A 380 -25.36 -18.90 16.30
C ALA A 380 -24.58 -19.03 14.96
N ARG A 381 -24.29 -17.91 14.27
CA ARG A 381 -23.52 -17.85 13.03
C ARG A 381 -22.71 -16.57 13.06
N GLY A 382 -21.37 -16.65 13.02
CA GLY A 382 -20.44 -15.51 13.07
C GLY A 382 -20.51 -14.55 11.87
N LEU A 383 -21.70 -14.06 11.54
CA LEU A 383 -21.97 -13.11 10.48
C LEU A 383 -22.03 -11.71 11.11
N PHE A 384 -21.18 -10.82 10.61
CA PHE A 384 -21.20 -9.41 10.95
C PHE A 384 -22.43 -8.74 10.30
N LEU A 385 -23.24 -8.02 11.09
CA LEU A 385 -24.50 -7.40 10.64
C LEU A 385 -24.51 -5.89 10.95
N PRO A 386 -24.17 -5.01 9.98
CA PRO A 386 -24.06 -3.56 10.21
C PRO A 386 -25.41 -2.85 10.46
N TRP A 387 -26.51 -3.59 10.56
CA TRP A 387 -27.86 -3.09 10.87
C TRP A 387 -28.45 -3.71 12.14
N SER A 388 -27.66 -4.53 12.85
CA SER A 388 -28.08 -5.01 14.16
C SER A 388 -27.99 -3.84 15.15
N ASP A 389 -28.93 -3.69 16.08
CA ASP A 389 -28.84 -2.67 17.15
C ASP A 389 -27.55 -2.81 17.97
N ALA A 390 -26.93 -3.99 17.96
CA ALA A 390 -25.65 -4.25 18.61
C ALA A 390 -24.44 -3.78 17.78
N PHE A 391 -24.62 -3.42 16.50
CA PHE A 391 -23.56 -2.86 15.68
C PHE A 391 -23.31 -1.40 16.05
N ILE A 392 -22.03 -1.06 16.12
CA ILE A 392 -21.64 0.29 16.42
C ILE A 392 -21.98 1.20 15.23
N ARG A 393 -22.80 2.21 15.48
CA ARG A 393 -23.37 3.12 14.45
C ARG A 393 -24.48 2.47 13.60
N ALA A 394 -25.22 1.50 14.16
CA ALA A 394 -26.42 0.93 13.52
C ALA A 394 -27.45 2.00 13.11
N SER A 395 -27.63 3.03 13.92
CA SER A 395 -28.52 4.16 13.60
C SER A 395 -28.10 4.90 12.33
N ASN A 396 -26.80 5.07 12.07
CA ASN A 396 -26.29 5.66 10.83
C ASN A 396 -26.57 4.74 9.63
N ALA A 397 -26.41 3.42 9.79
CA ALA A 397 -26.73 2.46 8.74
C ALA A 397 -28.24 2.44 8.41
N ASP A 398 -29.10 2.55 9.42
CA ASP A 398 -30.54 2.67 9.20
C ASP A 398 -30.92 4.01 8.57
N ALA A 399 -30.24 5.11 8.92
CA ALA A 399 -30.41 6.41 8.25
C ALA A 399 -30.01 6.33 6.76
N ALA A 400 -28.91 5.66 6.44
CA ALA A 400 -28.48 5.42 5.06
C ALA A 400 -29.49 4.57 4.26
N ARG A 401 -30.31 3.74 4.92
CA ARG A 401 -31.38 2.96 4.28
C ARG A 401 -32.59 3.79 3.89
N LYS A 402 -32.95 4.77 4.73
CA LYS A 402 -34.07 5.67 4.51
C LYS A 402 -33.76 6.78 3.49
N VAL A 403 -32.48 7.04 3.22
CA VAL A 403 -31.96 8.13 2.36
C VAL A 403 -32.35 9.50 2.92
N PRO A 404 -31.41 10.31 3.45
CA PRO A 404 -31.74 11.59 4.08
C PRO A 404 -32.40 12.57 3.09
N HIS A 405 -33.60 13.07 3.36
CA HIS A 405 -34.38 13.90 2.42
C HIS A 405 -33.62 15.10 1.81
N GLU A 406 -32.68 15.70 2.53
CA GLU A 406 -31.94 16.89 2.10
C GLU A 406 -30.60 16.58 1.41
N TRP A 407 -30.27 15.30 1.20
CA TRP A 407 -28.93 14.91 0.73
C TRP A 407 -28.57 15.51 -0.63
N ARG A 408 -29.54 15.70 -1.53
CA ARG A 408 -29.31 16.29 -2.86
C ARG A 408 -29.12 17.80 -2.84
N SER A 409 -29.65 18.48 -1.82
CA SER A 409 -29.43 19.91 -1.61
C SER A 409 -28.07 20.22 -0.99
N THR A 410 -27.33 19.20 -0.53
CA THR A 410 -25.96 19.37 -0.04
C THR A 410 -25.04 19.85 -1.16
N CYS A 411 -24.28 20.90 -0.88
CA CYS A 411 -23.22 21.35 -1.78
C CYS A 411 -22.01 20.41 -1.65
N PHE A 412 -22.01 19.29 -2.38
CA PHE A 412 -20.95 18.28 -2.26
C PHE A 412 -19.54 18.83 -2.51
N ALA A 413 -19.40 19.87 -3.34
CA ALA A 413 -18.13 20.53 -3.60
C ALA A 413 -17.51 21.25 -2.38
N ARG A 414 -18.30 21.46 -1.32
CA ARG A 414 -17.83 22.06 -0.04
C ARG A 414 -17.52 21.01 1.02
N LEU A 415 -17.71 19.73 0.73
CA LEU A 415 -17.40 18.65 1.66
C LEU A 415 -15.89 18.43 1.73
N PRO A 416 -15.31 18.29 2.94
CA PRO A 416 -13.87 18.13 3.15
C PRO A 416 -13.31 16.76 2.77
#